data_AF-A0A5N5GZI9-F1
#
_entry.id   AF-A0A5N5GZI9-F1
#
_cell.length_a   1.000
_cell.length_b   1.000
_cell.length_c   1.000
_cell.angle_alpha   90.00
_cell.angle_beta   90.00
_cell.angle_gamma   90.00
#
_symmetry.space_group_name_H-M   'P 1'
#
loop_
_entity.id
_entity.type
_entity.pdbx_description
1 polymer ?
#
loop_
_entity_poly.entity_id
_entity_poly.type
_entity_poly.pdbx_seq_one_letter_code
_entity_poly.pdbx_strand_id
1 'polypeptide(L)'
;MDDDRILARERRQMEEIRQLDLEELQVEEVDDDSSGDDRDATGRRTSDDYAFDTCLASLHTYLGEVEDTHHRVAFLDGGAVLKLPIFYLEGVVLFPEATLPLRVIQPNFVLSIERALTQVDAPYTIGVRSDNGRIRFANVGTTAEIRQYRRLEDGSLNVVTRGQQRFRLRRRWIDVEGAPCGEVQIIQEDIPLRAPRDAFRDLAPFSNPRGHNFSVKLPLNDSCAESNGSMDVDNDSETNSDESFESALSLTEREVHQSAIGSYSGSDTMEESTTSSSDDEKSHLQLQSKDSDCSDSLHSCPEISNADLASSSMSDMQSCKQKEPNKCWRNTDLNQLRRVPRAFWPHWVYRMYDSYCLAQRAADMWKEIVGAPSTDRLVKKPDLLSFYIASKIPVSESTRQELLEIDGISYRLRREIELLQSFDLIRCKTCQTIIARRSNMLVMSSEGPLGAYVNPHGHVHEIMTFYKANGLALIGPPTSEYSWFPGYGLVP
;
A
#
# COMPACT_ATOMS: atom_id res chain seq x y z
N MET A 1 -23.81 -40.75 55.93
CA MET A 1 -22.50 -41.32 56.34
C MET A 1 -21.35 -40.76 55.55
N ASP A 2 -21.56 -40.19 54.35
CA ASP A 2 -20.48 -39.53 53.60
C ASP A 2 -20.33 -38.02 53.91
N ASP A 3 -21.39 -37.32 54.34
CA ASP A 3 -21.30 -35.89 54.68
C ASP A 3 -20.35 -35.58 55.85
N ASP A 4 -20.35 -36.43 56.89
CA ASP A 4 -19.41 -36.34 58.02
C ASP A 4 -17.93 -36.47 57.58
N ARG A 5 -17.66 -37.19 56.48
CA ARG A 5 -16.31 -37.32 55.91
C ARG A 5 -15.86 -36.06 55.17
N ILE A 6 -16.79 -35.28 54.61
CA ILE A 6 -16.48 -34.03 53.92
C ILE A 6 -16.07 -32.96 54.95
N LEU A 7 -16.91 -32.75 55.98
CA LEU A 7 -16.64 -31.80 57.06
C LEU A 7 -15.34 -32.12 57.84
N ALA A 8 -14.99 -33.39 58.00
CA ALA A 8 -13.72 -33.80 58.62
C ALA A 8 -12.48 -33.47 57.77
N ARG A 9 -12.62 -33.33 56.45
CA ARG A 9 -11.53 -32.99 55.53
C ARG A 9 -11.28 -31.48 55.53
N GLU A 10 -12.34 -30.68 55.43
CA GLU A 10 -12.28 -29.21 55.42
C GLU A 10 -11.68 -28.66 56.72
N ARG A 11 -11.99 -29.27 57.88
CA ARG A 11 -11.38 -28.89 59.17
C ARG A 11 -9.87 -29.08 59.21
N ARG A 12 -9.33 -30.17 58.63
CA ARG A 12 -7.87 -30.36 58.55
C ARG A 12 -7.21 -29.29 57.68
N GLN A 13 -7.83 -28.96 56.56
CA GLN A 13 -7.33 -27.95 55.64
C GLN A 13 -7.33 -26.54 56.26
N MET A 14 -8.30 -26.22 57.13
CA MET A 14 -8.29 -24.99 57.93
C MET A 14 -7.20 -24.95 59.01
N GLU A 15 -6.92 -26.08 59.67
CA GLU A 15 -5.84 -26.17 60.67
C GLU A 15 -4.46 -26.03 60.01
N GLU A 16 -4.28 -26.65 58.84
CA GLU A 16 -3.05 -26.64 58.03
C GLU A 16 -2.72 -25.23 57.50
N ILE A 17 -3.72 -24.45 57.06
CA ILE A 17 -3.56 -23.03 56.71
C ILE A 17 -3.11 -22.22 57.94
N ARG A 18 -3.73 -22.47 59.11
CA ARG A 18 -3.42 -21.75 60.36
C ARG A 18 -2.03 -21.99 60.93
N GLN A 19 -1.34 -23.05 60.50
CA GLN A 19 0.05 -23.29 60.87
C GLN A 19 1.05 -22.54 59.98
N LEU A 20 0.63 -22.07 58.80
CA LEU A 20 1.48 -21.28 57.89
C LEU A 20 1.50 -19.79 58.24
N ASP A 21 0.45 -19.27 58.89
CA ASP A 21 0.37 -17.88 59.40
C ASP A 21 1.27 -17.59 60.63
N LEU A 22 2.18 -18.52 60.99
CA LEU A 22 2.96 -18.50 62.24
C LEU A 22 4.48 -18.64 62.07
N GLU A 23 5.00 -18.65 60.85
CA GLU A 23 6.45 -18.57 60.60
C GLU A 23 6.89 -17.09 60.45
N GLU A 24 7.58 -16.57 61.47
CA GLU A 24 8.11 -15.19 61.48
C GLU A 24 9.23 -15.02 60.42
N LEU A 25 8.91 -14.37 59.30
CA LEU A 25 9.93 -13.88 58.37
C LEU A 25 10.62 -12.65 58.95
N GLN A 26 11.95 -12.74 59.10
CA GLN A 26 12.79 -11.66 59.59
C GLN A 26 12.86 -10.53 58.55
N VAL A 27 12.71 -9.29 59.02
CA VAL A 27 12.87 -8.08 58.20
C VAL A 27 14.29 -7.55 58.42
N GLU A 28 15.10 -7.51 57.36
CA GLU A 28 16.27 -6.63 57.32
C GLU A 28 15.81 -5.25 56.82
N GLU A 29 16.05 -4.21 57.62
CA GLU A 29 15.87 -2.82 57.22
C GLU A 29 17.07 -2.38 56.37
N VAL A 30 16.82 -1.72 55.24
CA VAL A 30 17.85 -1.11 54.38
C VAL A 30 17.39 0.30 54.06
N ASP A 31 18.23 1.30 54.34
CA ASP A 31 17.85 2.72 54.33
C ASP A 31 17.51 3.27 52.93
N ASP A 32 16.53 4.18 52.89
CA ASP A 32 16.14 4.99 51.74
C ASP A 32 17.19 6.06 51.41
N ASP A 33 17.58 6.22 50.13
CA ASP A 33 18.11 7.51 49.66
C ASP A 33 17.83 7.80 48.17
N SER A 34 16.90 8.73 47.96
CA SER A 34 16.49 9.47 46.76
C SER A 34 17.21 9.26 45.41
N SER A 35 16.51 8.69 44.41
CA SER A 35 16.07 9.42 43.19
C SER A 35 15.38 8.47 42.18
N GLY A 36 14.43 8.98 41.38
CA GLY A 36 13.58 8.15 40.51
C GLY A 36 14.04 8.03 39.05
N ASP A 37 13.81 6.85 38.45
CA ASP A 37 13.81 6.58 37.00
C ASP A 37 12.65 5.63 36.68
N ASP A 38 11.75 5.99 35.75
CA ASP A 38 10.50 5.25 35.50
C ASP A 38 10.73 3.96 34.69
N ARG A 39 10.81 2.81 35.38
CA ARG A 39 10.84 1.46 34.75
C ARG A 39 10.09 0.40 35.57
N ASP A 40 8.90 0.02 35.13
CA ASP A 40 8.21 -1.20 35.60
C ASP A 40 7.43 -1.88 34.45
N ALA A 41 6.84 -3.05 34.73
CA ALA A 41 6.16 -4.03 33.87
C ALA A 41 7.03 -5.21 33.38
N THR A 42 7.89 -5.76 34.24
CA THR A 42 8.56 -7.05 33.95
C THR A 42 7.59 -8.24 34.08
N GLY A 43 6.77 -8.44 33.04
CA GLY A 43 5.73 -9.47 33.00
C GLY A 43 6.24 -10.91 33.18
N ARG A 44 5.57 -11.65 34.08
CA ARG A 44 5.66 -13.09 34.35
C ARG A 44 6.13 -13.94 33.14
N ARG A 45 7.40 -14.33 33.08
CA ARG A 45 7.94 -15.21 32.03
C ARG A 45 7.26 -16.58 32.01
N THR A 46 6.51 -16.86 30.94
CA THR A 46 5.95 -18.17 30.64
C THR A 46 6.76 -18.83 29.53
N SER A 47 7.59 -19.83 29.89
CA SER A 47 8.32 -20.70 28.93
C SER A 47 9.02 -19.92 27.80
N ASP A 48 10.08 -19.17 28.14
CA ASP A 48 10.81 -18.27 27.23
C ASP A 48 11.01 -18.85 25.81
N ASP A 49 10.24 -18.33 24.86
CA ASP A 49 10.43 -18.60 23.44
C ASP A 49 11.59 -17.73 22.94
N TYR A 50 12.67 -18.36 22.48
CA TYR A 50 13.93 -17.71 22.08
C TYR A 50 13.81 -17.06 20.69
N ALA A 51 12.79 -16.22 20.50
CA ALA A 51 12.54 -15.48 19.28
C ALA A 51 13.63 -14.42 19.05
N PHE A 52 14.17 -14.36 17.82
CA PHE A 52 15.12 -13.34 17.43
C PHE A 52 14.44 -11.96 17.34
N ASP A 53 15.06 -10.92 17.90
CA ASP A 53 14.57 -9.55 17.74
C ASP A 53 14.83 -9.04 16.31
N THR A 54 13.75 -9.07 15.52
CA THR A 54 13.71 -8.58 14.14
C THR A 54 14.15 -7.11 13.99
N CYS A 55 14.15 -6.29 15.04
CA CYS A 55 14.64 -4.92 14.97
C CYS A 55 16.16 -4.85 14.71
N LEU A 56 16.94 -5.82 15.22
CA LEU A 56 18.40 -5.81 15.16
C LEU A 56 18.95 -5.81 13.72
N ALA A 57 18.34 -6.58 12.82
CA ALA A 57 18.78 -6.64 11.43
C ALA A 57 18.52 -5.33 10.67
N SER A 58 17.41 -4.65 10.98
CA SER A 58 17.01 -3.36 10.40
C SER A 58 17.86 -2.19 10.90
N LEU A 59 18.52 -2.33 12.06
CA LEU A 59 19.48 -1.34 12.59
C LEU A 59 20.86 -1.41 11.92
N HIS A 60 21.12 -2.43 11.09
CA HIS A 60 22.37 -2.62 10.34
C HIS A 60 23.66 -2.49 11.19
N THR A 61 23.63 -2.94 12.44
CA THR A 61 24.70 -2.76 13.44
C THR A 61 26.06 -3.38 13.05
N TYR A 62 26.09 -4.26 12.06
CA TYR A 62 27.32 -4.80 11.44
C TYR A 62 28.15 -3.74 10.71
N LEU A 63 27.58 -2.55 10.41
CA LEU A 63 28.31 -1.38 9.94
C LEU A 63 29.12 -0.68 11.05
N GLY A 64 28.97 -1.12 12.30
CA GLY A 64 29.50 -0.43 13.49
C GLY A 64 28.67 0.79 13.86
N GLU A 65 29.25 1.65 14.69
CA GLU A 65 28.70 2.98 14.98
C GLU A 65 28.65 3.85 13.70
N VAL A 66 27.59 4.63 13.54
CA VAL A 66 27.42 5.62 12.47
C VAL A 66 26.85 6.91 13.04
N GLU A 67 27.15 8.04 12.40
CA GLU A 67 26.67 9.37 12.79
C GLU A 67 25.34 9.67 12.07
N ASP A 68 24.30 10.02 12.84
CA ASP A 68 23.03 10.52 12.28
C ASP A 68 23.24 11.89 11.64
N THR A 69 22.75 12.08 10.42
CA THR A 69 22.76 13.40 9.77
C THR A 69 21.75 14.39 10.39
N HIS A 70 20.78 13.85 11.15
CA HIS A 70 19.57 14.52 11.67
C HIS A 70 18.76 15.35 10.65
N HIS A 71 19.12 15.28 9.38
CA HIS A 71 18.52 16.08 8.32
C HIS A 71 17.15 15.54 7.91
N ARG A 72 16.34 16.39 7.28
CA ARG A 72 15.10 15.98 6.61
C ARG A 72 14.98 16.76 5.32
N VAL A 73 15.34 16.12 4.21
CA VAL A 73 15.09 16.67 2.88
C VAL A 73 13.57 16.82 2.70
N ALA A 74 13.11 18.00 2.29
CA ALA A 74 11.72 18.19 1.91
C ALA A 74 11.42 17.46 0.59
N PHE A 75 10.23 16.88 0.45
CA PHE A 75 9.81 16.33 -0.84
C PHE A 75 9.81 17.42 -1.90
N LEU A 76 10.40 17.13 -3.05
CA LEU A 76 10.60 18.07 -4.15
C LEU A 76 9.46 17.96 -5.15
N ASP A 77 9.11 19.08 -5.78
CA ASP A 77 7.97 19.16 -6.69
C ASP A 77 8.10 18.22 -7.90
N GLY A 78 6.96 17.67 -8.35
CA GLY A 78 6.91 16.84 -9.53
C GLY A 78 7.43 17.56 -10.77
N GLY A 79 8.38 16.94 -11.47
CA GLY A 79 9.04 17.54 -12.63
C GLY A 79 10.25 18.42 -12.31
N ALA A 80 10.58 18.67 -11.03
CA ALA A 80 11.80 19.38 -10.62
C ALA A 80 13.07 18.68 -11.15
N VAL A 81 14.09 19.47 -11.51
CA VAL A 81 15.33 18.95 -12.13
C VAL A 81 16.54 19.25 -11.24
N LEU A 82 17.29 18.20 -10.91
CA LEU A 82 18.44 18.24 -9.99
C LEU A 82 19.71 17.72 -10.66
N LYS A 83 20.87 18.04 -10.08
CA LYS A 83 22.15 17.44 -10.42
C LYS A 83 22.66 16.67 -9.20
N LEU A 84 22.57 15.34 -9.23
CA LEU A 84 22.94 14.48 -8.11
C LEU A 84 24.14 13.60 -8.46
N PRO A 85 24.96 13.20 -7.47
CA PRO A 85 25.83 12.03 -7.59
C PRO A 85 24.99 10.77 -7.78
N ILE A 86 25.36 9.89 -8.70
CA ILE A 86 24.56 8.71 -9.09
C ILE A 86 25.29 7.41 -8.78
N PHE A 87 24.67 6.56 -7.97
CA PHE A 87 25.12 5.22 -7.66
C PHE A 87 24.51 4.20 -8.62
N TYR A 88 25.36 3.34 -9.17
CA TYR A 88 25.01 2.23 -10.06
C TYR A 88 25.25 0.93 -9.32
N LEU A 89 24.18 0.21 -9.01
CA LEU A 89 24.22 -1.01 -8.20
C LEU A 89 23.70 -2.18 -9.03
N GLU A 90 24.54 -3.19 -9.28
CA GLU A 90 24.12 -4.42 -9.95
C GLU A 90 23.11 -5.18 -9.06
N GLY A 91 22.00 -5.62 -9.65
CA GLY A 91 21.01 -6.45 -8.97
C GLY A 91 20.11 -5.77 -7.92
N VAL A 92 20.33 -4.48 -7.61
CA VAL A 92 19.55 -3.73 -6.59
C VAL A 92 18.57 -2.77 -7.24
N VAL A 93 17.30 -2.80 -6.83
CA VAL A 93 16.27 -1.83 -7.23
C VAL A 93 15.76 -1.12 -5.99
N LEU A 94 16.24 0.09 -5.73
CA LEU A 94 15.80 0.89 -4.59
C LEU A 94 14.39 1.45 -4.83
N PHE A 95 13.47 1.14 -3.93
CA PHE A 95 12.14 1.75 -3.89
C PHE A 95 12.09 2.93 -2.90
N PRO A 96 11.14 3.88 -3.06
CA PRO A 96 10.77 4.82 -2.02
C PRO A 96 10.53 4.14 -0.66
N GLU A 97 10.86 4.86 0.42
CA GLU A 97 10.81 4.45 1.84
C GLU A 97 11.70 3.25 2.25
N ALA A 98 12.29 2.50 1.31
CA ALA A 98 13.15 1.37 1.62
C ALA A 98 14.56 1.81 2.08
N THR A 99 15.13 1.07 3.04
CA THR A 99 16.50 1.28 3.53
C THR A 99 17.52 0.60 2.62
N LEU A 100 18.67 1.26 2.41
CA LEU A 100 19.80 0.75 1.64
C LEU A 100 21.12 1.08 2.37
N PRO A 101 21.77 0.08 3.00
CA PRO A 101 23.11 0.20 3.55
C PRO A 101 24.18 0.06 2.45
N LEU A 102 25.26 0.82 2.57
CA LEU A 102 26.39 0.83 1.64
C LEU A 102 27.71 0.86 2.42
N ARG A 103 28.73 0.15 1.93
CA ARG A 103 30.14 0.38 2.26
C ARG A 103 30.86 0.81 0.99
N VAL A 104 31.20 2.09 0.94
CA VAL A 104 31.68 2.78 -0.25
C VAL A 104 33.21 2.80 -0.23
N ILE A 105 33.83 1.85 -0.93
CA ILE A 105 35.29 1.64 -0.95
C ILE A 105 35.96 2.31 -2.16
N GLN A 106 35.25 2.42 -3.29
CA GLN A 106 35.82 2.98 -4.52
C GLN A 106 35.95 4.52 -4.43
N PRO A 107 37.12 5.14 -4.69
CA PRO A 107 37.35 6.57 -4.42
C PRO A 107 36.41 7.53 -5.13
N ASN A 108 36.01 7.23 -6.37
CA ASN A 108 35.04 8.01 -7.13
C ASN A 108 33.65 8.04 -6.47
N PHE A 109 33.24 6.94 -5.82
CA PHE A 109 31.99 6.88 -5.07
C PHE A 109 32.13 7.44 -3.65
N VAL A 110 33.33 7.40 -3.04
CA VAL A 110 33.61 8.16 -1.79
C VAL A 110 33.42 9.66 -2.04
N LEU A 111 33.98 10.19 -3.13
CA LEU A 111 33.76 11.57 -3.59
C LEU A 111 32.27 11.85 -3.88
N SER A 112 31.51 10.89 -4.43
CA SER A 112 30.06 11.02 -4.60
C SER A 112 29.31 11.22 -3.29
N ILE A 113 29.73 10.59 -2.18
CA ILE A 113 29.13 10.82 -0.86
C ILE A 113 29.58 12.17 -0.30
N GLU A 114 30.88 12.50 -0.33
CA GLU A 114 31.41 13.78 0.15
C GLU A 114 30.74 14.98 -0.55
N ARG A 115 30.47 14.85 -1.86
CA ARG A 115 29.67 15.79 -2.66
C ARG A 115 28.21 15.88 -2.20
N ALA A 116 27.55 14.74 -1.95
CA ALA A 116 26.17 14.71 -1.46
C ALA A 116 26.03 15.36 -0.06
N LEU A 117 27.04 15.20 0.81
CA LEU A 117 27.08 15.81 2.15
C LEU A 117 27.31 17.34 2.10
N THR A 118 27.80 17.89 0.99
CA THR A 118 28.22 19.32 0.89
C THR A 118 27.42 20.16 -0.13
N GLN A 119 26.64 19.54 -1.01
CA GLN A 119 25.84 20.25 -2.02
C GLN A 119 24.63 20.99 -1.45
N VAL A 120 24.38 22.21 -1.94
CA VAL A 120 23.34 23.12 -1.43
C VAL A 120 21.93 22.82 -1.98
N ASP A 121 21.83 22.42 -3.26
CA ASP A 121 20.54 22.29 -3.95
C ASP A 121 19.70 21.08 -3.46
N ALA A 122 20.37 20.04 -2.96
CA ALA A 122 19.77 18.78 -2.52
C ALA A 122 20.70 18.09 -1.48
N PRO A 123 20.91 18.68 -0.30
CA PRO A 123 21.86 18.18 0.69
C PRO A 123 21.51 16.74 1.11
N TYR A 124 22.54 15.97 1.46
CA TYR A 124 22.44 14.55 1.84
C TYR A 124 21.82 13.63 0.78
N THR A 125 21.61 14.08 -0.47
CA THR A 125 20.83 13.32 -1.48
C THR A 125 21.73 12.76 -2.59
N ILE A 126 21.63 11.45 -2.83
CA ILE A 126 22.19 10.76 -4.01
C ILE A 126 21.06 10.22 -4.89
N GLY A 127 21.34 9.92 -6.16
CA GLY A 127 20.45 9.14 -7.02
C GLY A 127 20.89 7.68 -7.08
N VAL A 128 20.02 6.72 -6.79
CA VAL A 128 20.33 5.29 -6.92
C VAL A 128 19.61 4.72 -8.14
N ARG A 129 20.31 3.91 -8.93
CA ARG A 129 19.70 3.14 -10.03
C ARG A 129 20.34 1.77 -10.19
N SER A 130 19.52 0.79 -10.56
CA SER A 130 20.01 -0.54 -10.94
C SER A 130 20.89 -0.45 -12.19
N ASP A 131 21.98 -1.21 -12.24
CA ASP A 131 22.73 -1.47 -13.48
C ASP A 131 22.52 -2.91 -13.92
N ASN A 132 21.72 -3.08 -14.97
CA ASN A 132 21.28 -4.39 -15.46
C ASN A 132 22.30 -5.01 -16.45
N GLY A 133 23.46 -4.40 -16.66
CA GLY A 133 24.55 -4.88 -17.54
C GLY A 133 24.20 -5.02 -19.03
N ARG A 134 22.98 -4.63 -19.43
CA ARG A 134 22.45 -4.74 -20.79
C ARG A 134 21.95 -3.38 -21.28
N ILE A 135 22.12 -3.12 -22.57
CA ILE A 135 22.12 -1.77 -23.19
C ILE A 135 20.79 -0.99 -23.05
N ARG A 136 19.69 -1.63 -22.62
CA ARG A 136 18.52 -0.92 -22.10
C ARG A 136 18.75 -0.58 -20.63
N PHE A 137 19.43 0.54 -20.38
CA PHE A 137 19.40 1.17 -19.07
C PHE A 137 17.94 1.43 -18.69
N ALA A 138 17.55 1.00 -17.49
CA ALA A 138 16.41 1.60 -16.81
C ALA A 138 16.57 3.12 -16.78
N ASN A 139 15.54 3.87 -17.17
CA ASN A 139 15.57 5.33 -17.11
C ASN A 139 15.05 5.86 -15.76
N VAL A 140 14.34 5.03 -14.99
CA VAL A 140 13.85 5.37 -13.64
C VAL A 140 14.82 4.86 -12.58
N GLY A 141 15.11 5.73 -11.60
CA GLY A 141 15.77 5.40 -10.35
C GLY A 141 15.07 6.07 -9.17
N THR A 142 15.65 6.01 -7.98
CA THR A 142 15.09 6.57 -6.75
C THR A 142 16.12 7.45 -6.06
N THR A 143 15.75 8.67 -5.65
CA THR A 143 16.60 9.51 -4.81
C THR A 143 16.75 8.84 -3.44
N ALA A 144 17.96 8.78 -2.91
CA ALA A 144 18.23 8.23 -1.60
C ALA A 144 18.84 9.31 -0.70
N GLU A 145 18.23 9.52 0.45
CA GLU A 145 18.70 10.44 1.48
C GLU A 145 19.65 9.70 2.42
N ILE A 146 20.85 10.25 2.60
CA ILE A 146 21.84 9.79 3.57
C ILE A 146 21.32 10.13 4.96
N ARG A 147 20.91 9.09 5.68
CA ARG A 147 20.41 9.18 7.05
C ARG A 147 21.53 9.05 8.07
N GLN A 148 22.49 8.18 7.78
CA GLN A 148 23.65 7.94 8.65
C GLN A 148 24.90 7.73 7.82
N TYR A 149 26.08 8.13 8.33
CA TYR A 149 27.36 7.76 7.73
C TYR A 149 28.48 7.68 8.77
N ARG A 150 29.59 7.02 8.43
CA ARG A 150 30.88 7.15 9.11
C ARG A 150 32.03 6.90 8.15
N ARG A 151 33.10 7.70 8.26
CA ARG A 151 34.38 7.44 7.59
C ARG A 151 35.21 6.44 8.41
N LEU A 152 35.74 5.42 7.76
CA LEU A 152 36.62 4.42 8.37
C LEU A 152 38.09 4.79 8.18
N GLU A 153 38.97 4.16 8.95
CA GLU A 153 40.43 4.39 8.91
C GLU A 153 41.07 4.02 7.55
N ASP A 154 40.45 3.11 6.81
CA ASP A 154 40.84 2.74 5.44
C ASP A 154 40.44 3.78 4.38
N GLY A 155 39.77 4.87 4.78
CA GLY A 155 39.28 5.94 3.92
C GLY A 155 37.91 5.68 3.29
N SER A 156 37.35 4.48 3.43
CA SER A 156 36.01 4.12 2.96
C SER A 156 34.90 4.72 3.84
N LEU A 157 33.67 4.72 3.34
CA LEU A 157 32.49 5.24 4.05
C LEU A 157 31.44 4.14 4.25
N ASN A 158 31.05 3.88 5.49
CA ASN A 158 29.79 3.19 5.77
C ASN A 158 28.67 4.24 5.71
N VAL A 159 27.57 3.93 5.04
CA VAL A 159 26.44 4.85 4.79
C VAL A 159 25.12 4.09 4.89
N VAL A 160 24.15 4.63 5.61
CA VAL A 160 22.76 4.15 5.60
C VAL A 160 21.89 5.19 4.90
N THR A 161 21.22 4.76 3.83
CA THR A 161 20.36 5.63 3.01
C THR A 161 18.91 5.15 3.02
N ARG A 162 17.97 6.06 2.78
CA ARG A 162 16.53 5.76 2.63
C ARG A 162 16.02 6.30 1.30
N GLY A 163 15.34 5.47 0.51
CA GLY A 163 14.70 5.91 -0.73
C GLY A 163 13.60 6.94 -0.47
N GLN A 164 13.48 7.97 -1.33
CA GLN A 164 12.51 9.06 -1.17
C GLN A 164 11.58 9.20 -2.39
N GLN A 165 12.09 9.66 -3.54
CA GLN A 165 11.25 9.94 -4.72
C GLN A 165 11.79 9.25 -5.96
N ARG A 166 10.90 8.76 -6.83
CA ARG A 166 11.29 8.26 -8.15
C ARG A 166 11.76 9.43 -9.03
N PHE A 167 12.78 9.19 -9.84
CA PHE A 167 13.30 10.15 -10.81
C PHE A 167 13.53 9.50 -12.18
N ARG A 168 13.46 10.30 -13.25
CA ARG A 168 13.91 9.95 -14.61
C ARG A 168 15.29 10.56 -14.87
N LEU A 169 16.27 9.73 -15.24
CA LEU A 169 17.59 10.24 -15.64
C LEU A 169 17.47 10.92 -17.02
N ARG A 170 17.87 12.19 -17.12
CA ARG A 170 17.94 12.93 -18.38
C ARG A 170 19.34 12.90 -18.99
N ARG A 171 20.39 13.02 -18.16
CA ARG A 171 21.81 13.05 -18.58
C ARG A 171 22.70 12.40 -17.53
N ARG A 172 23.86 11.90 -17.94
CA ARG A 172 24.95 11.43 -17.05
C ARG A 172 26.29 11.99 -17.49
N TRP A 173 27.18 12.25 -16.53
CA TRP A 173 28.58 12.61 -16.76
C TRP A 173 29.45 12.09 -15.60
N ILE A 174 30.76 12.23 -15.73
CA ILE A 174 31.70 12.19 -14.61
C ILE A 174 32.11 13.65 -14.37
N ASP A 175 32.13 14.12 -13.11
CA ASP A 175 32.61 15.47 -12.79
C ASP A 175 34.15 15.59 -12.86
N VAL A 176 34.72 16.73 -12.45
CA VAL A 176 36.16 16.97 -12.59
C VAL A 176 36.97 16.31 -11.48
N GLU A 177 36.31 15.97 -10.38
CA GLU A 177 36.83 15.20 -9.24
C GLU A 177 36.83 13.68 -9.53
N GLY A 178 35.92 13.21 -10.39
CA GLY A 178 35.82 11.81 -10.84
C GLY A 178 34.55 11.10 -10.39
N ALA A 179 33.63 11.77 -9.68
CA ALA A 179 32.39 11.22 -9.17
C ALA A 179 31.32 11.09 -10.30
N PRO A 180 30.65 9.93 -10.44
CA PRO A 180 29.55 9.79 -11.39
C PRO A 180 28.36 10.66 -11.00
N CYS A 181 27.90 11.50 -11.92
CA CYS A 181 26.84 12.48 -11.71
C CYS A 181 25.75 12.37 -12.79
N GLY A 182 24.56 12.92 -12.50
CA GLY A 182 23.43 12.90 -13.43
C GLY A 182 22.44 14.04 -13.23
N GLU A 183 21.83 14.45 -14.35
CA GLU A 183 20.69 15.36 -14.39
C GLU A 183 19.45 14.49 -14.25
N VAL A 184 18.74 14.62 -13.13
CA VAL A 184 17.56 13.82 -12.81
C VAL A 184 16.33 14.69 -12.78
N GLN A 185 15.18 14.15 -13.17
CA GLN A 185 13.88 14.81 -13.09
C GLN A 185 12.97 14.02 -12.14
N ILE A 186 12.48 14.65 -11.09
CA ILE A 186 11.54 14.04 -10.13
C ILE A 186 10.26 13.64 -10.85
N ILE A 187 9.77 12.43 -10.61
CA ILE A 187 8.48 11.97 -11.12
C ILE A 187 7.38 12.48 -10.18
N GLN A 188 6.34 13.10 -10.75
CA GLN A 188 5.11 13.37 -10.01
C GLN A 188 4.41 12.03 -9.73
N GLU A 189 4.22 11.69 -8.45
CA GLU A 189 3.39 10.55 -8.07
C GLU A 189 1.90 10.92 -8.14
N ASP A 190 1.06 9.96 -8.52
CA ASP A 190 -0.39 10.12 -8.58
C ASP A 190 -1.03 10.12 -7.18
N ILE A 191 -2.19 10.77 -7.05
CA ILE A 191 -2.98 10.77 -5.82
C ILE A 191 -3.80 9.46 -5.72
N PRO A 192 -3.90 8.80 -4.55
CA PRO A 192 -4.73 7.61 -4.36
C PRO A 192 -6.19 7.80 -4.78
N LEU A 193 -6.64 7.03 -5.77
CA LEU A 193 -7.98 7.11 -6.34
C LEU A 193 -9.01 6.40 -5.45
N ARG A 194 -10.24 6.95 -5.39
CA ARG A 194 -11.41 6.29 -4.81
C ARG A 194 -12.54 6.15 -5.82
N ALA A 195 -13.34 5.10 -5.68
CA ALA A 195 -14.61 4.96 -6.37
C ALA A 195 -15.54 6.15 -5.99
N PRO A 196 -16.05 6.93 -6.95
CA PRO A 196 -16.87 8.10 -6.65
C PRO A 196 -18.16 7.70 -5.94
N ARG A 197 -18.27 8.02 -4.64
CA ARG A 197 -19.41 7.59 -3.79
C ARG A 197 -20.75 8.04 -4.37
N ASP A 198 -20.81 9.25 -4.89
CA ASP A 198 -22.03 9.89 -5.40
C ASP A 198 -22.48 9.38 -6.79
N ALA A 199 -21.63 8.60 -7.48
CA ALA A 199 -22.05 7.87 -8.67
C ALA A 199 -22.91 6.62 -8.34
N PHE A 200 -22.85 6.16 -7.08
CA PHE A 200 -23.59 5.01 -6.55
C PHE A 200 -24.56 5.39 -5.41
N ARG A 201 -24.61 6.65 -5.00
CA ARG A 201 -25.58 7.13 -4.01
C ARG A 201 -26.98 7.08 -4.62
N ASP A 202 -27.88 6.33 -4.00
CA ASP A 202 -29.27 6.28 -4.41
C ASP A 202 -29.90 7.68 -4.34
N LEU A 203 -30.68 8.04 -5.36
CA LEU A 203 -31.59 9.18 -5.26
C LEU A 203 -32.65 8.89 -4.19
N ALA A 204 -32.97 9.90 -3.38
CA ALA A 204 -34.20 9.86 -2.60
C ALA A 204 -35.39 9.62 -3.55
N PRO A 205 -36.36 8.74 -3.22
CA PRO A 205 -37.46 8.44 -4.12
C PRO A 205 -38.20 9.70 -4.55
N PHE A 206 -38.49 9.84 -5.85
CA PHE A 206 -39.23 10.98 -6.38
C PHE A 206 -40.62 11.06 -5.74
N SER A 207 -40.77 11.94 -4.74
CA SER A 207 -42.06 12.27 -4.12
C SER A 207 -43.01 12.80 -5.20
N ASN A 208 -44.07 12.04 -5.48
CA ASN A 208 -45.02 12.35 -6.56
C ASN A 208 -45.62 13.77 -6.41
N PRO A 209 -45.41 14.69 -7.37
CA PRO A 209 -46.05 16.00 -7.36
C PRO A 209 -47.51 15.90 -7.87
N ARG A 210 -48.33 15.09 -7.20
CA ARG A 210 -49.78 14.96 -7.43
C ARG A 210 -50.52 14.92 -6.09
N GLY A 211 -50.62 16.09 -5.47
CA GLY A 211 -51.32 16.33 -4.20
C GLY A 211 -52.02 17.68 -4.13
N HIS A 212 -52.34 18.32 -5.27
CA HIS A 212 -53.11 19.57 -5.29
C HIS A 212 -54.57 19.31 -4.88
N ASN A 213 -54.84 19.40 -3.58
CA ASN A 213 -56.16 19.73 -3.05
C ASN A 213 -56.04 21.04 -2.26
N PHE A 214 -56.59 22.12 -2.83
CA PHE A 214 -56.74 23.37 -2.11
C PHE A 214 -57.72 23.18 -0.95
N SER A 215 -57.31 23.56 0.27
CA SER A 215 -58.22 24.02 1.31
C SER A 215 -57.85 25.48 1.62
N VAL A 216 -58.84 26.35 1.65
CA VAL A 216 -58.67 27.81 1.69
C VAL A 216 -59.61 28.39 2.73
N LYS A 217 -59.08 29.33 3.53
CA LYS A 217 -59.71 30.05 4.67
C LYS A 217 -59.85 29.23 5.97
N LEU A 218 -59.82 29.85 7.16
CA LEU A 218 -59.74 31.29 7.50
C LEU A 218 -58.90 31.49 8.78
N PRO A 219 -58.08 32.57 8.90
CA PRO A 219 -57.31 32.85 10.12
C PRO A 219 -58.17 33.39 11.27
N LEU A 220 -57.70 33.21 12.50
CA LEU A 220 -58.16 33.89 13.72
C LEU A 220 -56.97 34.10 14.68
N ASN A 221 -57.14 35.01 15.63
CA ASN A 221 -56.07 35.80 16.27
C ASN A 221 -55.53 35.25 17.60
N ASP A 222 -54.34 35.77 17.98
CA ASP A 222 -53.81 36.11 19.32
C ASP A 222 -54.14 35.17 20.52
N SER A 223 -53.19 34.77 21.37
CA SER A 223 -52.29 35.67 22.11
C SER A 223 -51.18 34.91 22.87
N CYS A 224 -50.16 35.63 23.37
CA CYS A 224 -49.09 35.07 24.21
C CYS A 224 -49.53 34.77 25.66
N ALA A 225 -49.00 33.70 26.25
CA ALA A 225 -48.91 33.50 27.70
C ALA A 225 -47.74 32.57 28.06
N GLU A 226 -46.95 32.94 29.06
CA GLU A 226 -45.90 32.09 29.65
C GLU A 226 -46.47 31.28 30.84
N SER A 227 -46.02 30.04 31.04
CA SER A 227 -45.96 29.41 32.38
C SER A 227 -45.03 28.20 32.39
N ASN A 228 -44.48 27.89 33.57
CA ASN A 228 -43.38 26.93 33.74
C ASN A 228 -43.85 25.47 33.97
N GLY A 229 -43.19 24.54 33.27
CA GLY A 229 -42.47 23.41 33.89
C GLY A 229 -43.23 22.24 34.53
N SER A 230 -43.02 21.04 33.98
CA SER A 230 -42.98 19.75 34.70
C SER A 230 -42.04 18.77 33.97
N MET A 231 -41.64 17.68 34.63
CA MET A 231 -40.56 16.76 34.20
C MET A 231 -41.07 15.55 33.38
N ASP A 232 -40.12 14.86 32.73
CA ASP A 232 -40.17 13.50 32.14
C ASP A 232 -41.14 13.31 30.94
N VAL A 233 -40.90 12.44 29.94
CA VAL A 233 -40.18 11.15 29.86
C VAL A 233 -39.37 11.06 28.54
N ASP A 234 -38.43 10.10 28.47
CA ASP A 234 -37.45 9.85 27.40
C ASP A 234 -38.04 9.65 25.98
N ASN A 235 -37.32 10.11 24.95
CA ASN A 235 -37.45 9.62 23.56
C ASN A 235 -36.20 9.94 22.71
N ASP A 236 -35.30 8.97 22.53
CA ASP A 236 -34.08 9.14 21.72
C ASP A 236 -34.38 9.36 20.23
N SER A 237 -33.88 10.48 19.68
CA SER A 237 -33.84 10.71 18.24
C SER A 237 -32.63 11.57 17.86
N GLU A 238 -31.52 10.92 17.49
CA GLU A 238 -30.31 11.59 17.02
C GLU A 238 -30.57 12.37 15.72
N THR A 239 -30.84 13.67 15.89
CA THR A 239 -31.04 14.62 14.81
C THR A 239 -29.70 14.95 14.20
N ASN A 240 -29.29 14.15 13.22
CA ASN A 240 -28.05 14.35 12.46
C ASN A 240 -28.17 15.65 11.64
N SER A 241 -27.57 16.74 12.15
CA SER A 241 -27.50 18.03 11.46
C SER A 241 -26.50 17.97 10.31
N ASP A 242 -26.93 18.33 9.10
CA ASP A 242 -26.07 18.46 7.93
C ASP A 242 -25.04 19.60 8.09
N GLU A 243 -23.89 19.31 8.69
CA GLU A 243 -22.72 20.17 8.52
C GLU A 243 -22.21 20.07 7.08
N SER A 244 -22.42 21.14 6.31
CA SER A 244 -22.12 21.19 4.88
C SER A 244 -20.66 20.88 4.59
N PHE A 245 -20.42 19.81 3.83
CA PHE A 245 -19.12 19.20 3.56
C PHE A 245 -18.09 20.15 2.91
N GLU A 246 -18.52 21.30 2.36
CA GLU A 246 -17.59 22.28 1.82
C GLU A 246 -16.67 22.91 2.89
N SER A 247 -17.07 22.94 4.16
CA SER A 247 -16.26 23.54 5.25
C SER A 247 -14.89 22.87 5.41
N ALA A 248 -14.76 21.61 5.00
CA ALA A 248 -13.57 20.79 5.12
C ALA A 248 -12.59 20.88 3.93
N LEU A 249 -12.93 21.62 2.87
CA LEU A 249 -12.12 21.73 1.65
C LEU A 249 -11.26 23.01 1.62
N SER A 250 -10.01 22.86 1.19
CA SER A 250 -9.14 24.00 0.86
C SER A 250 -9.70 24.81 -0.32
N LEU A 251 -9.23 26.06 -0.46
CA LEU A 251 -9.65 26.94 -1.56
C LEU A 251 -9.37 26.32 -2.94
N THR A 252 -8.23 25.67 -3.11
CA THR A 252 -7.84 24.96 -4.34
C THR A 252 -8.72 23.74 -4.65
N GLU A 253 -9.16 22.99 -3.63
CA GLU A 253 -10.11 21.88 -3.83
C GLU A 253 -11.51 22.38 -4.21
N ARG A 254 -11.97 23.48 -3.59
CA ARG A 254 -13.25 24.14 -3.94
C ARG A 254 -13.26 24.67 -5.38
N GLU A 255 -12.19 25.31 -5.82
CA GLU A 255 -12.10 25.92 -7.15
C GLU A 255 -12.18 24.86 -8.27
N VAL A 256 -11.54 23.70 -8.08
CA VAL A 256 -11.68 22.53 -8.99
C VAL A 256 -13.10 21.96 -8.96
N HIS A 257 -13.71 21.84 -7.77
CA HIS A 257 -15.10 21.37 -7.63
C HIS A 257 -16.12 22.29 -8.34
N GLN A 258 -15.98 23.61 -8.22
CA GLN A 258 -16.87 24.57 -8.88
C GLN A 258 -16.66 24.57 -10.40
N SER A 259 -15.41 24.47 -10.87
CA SER A 259 -15.08 24.35 -12.30
C SER A 259 -15.74 23.13 -12.95
N ALA A 260 -15.80 22.00 -12.23
CA ALA A 260 -16.45 20.77 -12.71
C ALA A 260 -17.99 20.87 -12.78
N ILE A 261 -18.62 21.77 -12.00
CA ILE A 261 -20.07 21.96 -11.96
C ILE A 261 -20.53 22.98 -13.02
N GLY A 262 -19.72 24.02 -13.30
CA GLY A 262 -20.08 25.10 -14.23
C GLY A 262 -20.22 24.69 -15.70
N SER A 263 -19.68 23.53 -16.11
CA SER A 263 -19.62 23.12 -17.52
C SER A 263 -20.90 22.46 -18.08
N TYR A 264 -22.06 22.55 -17.40
CA TYR A 264 -23.28 21.85 -17.84
C TYR A 264 -24.61 22.60 -17.64
N SER A 265 -24.65 23.91 -17.93
CA SER A 265 -25.92 24.65 -18.12
C SER A 265 -25.77 25.88 -19.04
N GLY A 266 -26.66 26.03 -20.02
CA GLY A 266 -26.77 27.25 -20.85
C GLY A 266 -26.37 27.07 -22.33
N SER A 267 -27.30 26.56 -23.14
CA SER A 267 -27.16 26.39 -24.59
C SER A 267 -27.26 27.70 -25.40
N ASP A 268 -26.49 27.75 -26.49
CA ASP A 268 -26.80 28.31 -27.81
C ASP A 268 -27.64 29.62 -27.93
N THR A 269 -26.98 30.66 -28.45
CA THR A 269 -27.61 31.66 -29.33
C THR A 269 -26.74 31.83 -30.58
N MET A 270 -27.33 31.63 -31.76
CA MET A 270 -26.66 31.84 -33.05
C MET A 270 -26.65 33.33 -33.40
N GLU A 271 -25.49 33.90 -33.74
CA GLU A 271 -25.39 35.09 -34.58
C GLU A 271 -24.45 34.83 -35.76
N GLU A 272 -24.96 35.11 -36.96
CA GLU A 272 -24.25 35.02 -38.23
C GLU A 272 -23.96 36.45 -38.72
N SER A 273 -22.69 36.80 -38.94
CA SER A 273 -22.31 38.02 -39.67
C SER A 273 -20.88 37.97 -40.21
N THR A 274 -20.67 38.63 -41.35
CA THR A 274 -19.52 38.45 -42.25
C THR A 274 -18.50 39.58 -42.21
N THR A 275 -17.21 39.22 -42.22
CA THR A 275 -16.07 40.02 -42.71
C THR A 275 -14.91 39.05 -43.00
N SER A 276 -13.97 39.18 -43.95
CA SER A 276 -13.78 39.85 -45.25
C SER A 276 -12.27 40.13 -45.39
N SER A 277 -11.62 39.77 -46.51
CA SER A 277 -10.17 39.95 -46.84
C SER A 277 -9.15 39.17 -45.95
N SER A 278 -7.97 38.74 -46.43
CA SER A 278 -7.43 38.52 -47.80
C SER A 278 -6.09 37.73 -47.73
N ASP A 279 -5.75 37.02 -48.82
CA ASP A 279 -4.45 36.81 -49.53
C ASP A 279 -3.14 37.27 -48.81
N ASP A 280 -1.94 36.66 -48.91
CA ASP A 280 -1.35 35.47 -49.58
C ASP A 280 0.13 35.29 -49.06
N GLU A 281 1.03 34.32 -49.34
CA GLU A 281 1.12 33.14 -50.23
C GLU A 281 2.19 32.11 -49.72
N LYS A 282 1.87 30.80 -49.78
CA LYS A 282 2.70 29.59 -50.09
C LYS A 282 4.24 29.45 -49.85
N SER A 283 4.61 28.33 -49.21
CA SER A 283 5.53 27.27 -49.76
C SER A 283 5.52 26.00 -48.87
N HIS A 284 5.01 24.84 -49.33
CA HIS A 284 5.69 23.73 -50.08
C HIS A 284 6.80 23.01 -49.26
N LEU A 285 6.90 21.68 -49.11
CA LEU A 285 6.30 20.47 -49.76
C LEU A 285 6.00 19.37 -48.69
N GLN A 286 5.45 18.17 -48.96
CA GLN A 286 4.28 17.70 -49.74
C GLN A 286 4.25 16.15 -49.72
N LEU A 287 3.11 15.50 -49.43
CA LEU A 287 2.82 14.10 -49.81
C LEU A 287 1.29 13.88 -49.96
N GLN A 288 0.88 12.91 -50.80
CA GLN A 288 -0.50 12.82 -51.31
C GLN A 288 -1.26 11.58 -50.79
N SER A 289 -2.51 11.79 -50.37
CA SER A 289 -3.56 10.77 -50.48
C SER A 289 -4.16 10.76 -51.90
N LYS A 290 -4.80 9.65 -52.28
CA LYS A 290 -5.65 9.55 -53.47
C LYS A 290 -6.78 8.55 -53.21
N ASP A 291 -7.99 8.97 -53.48
CA ASP A 291 -9.21 8.20 -53.32
C ASP A 291 -9.56 7.42 -54.61
N SER A 292 -10.38 6.38 -54.47
CA SER A 292 -11.24 5.88 -55.55
C SER A 292 -12.37 5.01 -54.99
N ASP A 293 -13.61 5.52 -54.98
CA ASP A 293 -14.82 4.74 -54.70
C ASP A 293 -15.16 3.78 -55.86
N CYS A 294 -15.84 2.67 -55.58
CA CYS A 294 -17.31 2.56 -55.85
C CYS A 294 -17.90 1.14 -55.68
N SER A 295 -19.14 1.13 -55.16
CA SER A 295 -20.29 0.27 -55.48
C SER A 295 -20.32 -1.26 -55.20
N ASP A 296 -21.43 -1.62 -54.54
CA ASP A 296 -22.29 -2.81 -54.69
C ASP A 296 -21.99 -4.18 -54.04
N SER A 297 -22.66 -4.38 -52.89
CA SER A 297 -23.81 -5.29 -52.72
C SER A 297 -23.72 -6.77 -53.12
N LEU A 298 -23.97 -7.68 -52.16
CA LEU A 298 -25.21 -8.52 -52.05
C LEU A 298 -25.06 -9.66 -51.02
N HIS A 299 -26.03 -9.80 -50.09
CA HIS A 299 -26.49 -11.04 -49.39
C HIS A 299 -25.49 -11.95 -48.62
N SER A 300 -25.90 -12.81 -47.67
CA SER A 300 -26.99 -12.84 -46.67
C SER A 300 -26.70 -13.97 -45.66
N CYS A 301 -27.25 -13.91 -44.44
CA CYS A 301 -27.12 -14.97 -43.42
C CYS A 301 -27.95 -16.23 -43.74
N PRO A 302 -27.54 -17.43 -43.25
CA PRO A 302 -28.40 -18.61 -43.20
C PRO A 302 -28.87 -18.97 -41.77
N GLU A 303 -30.19 -19.04 -41.56
CA GLU A 303 -30.83 -19.80 -40.47
C GLU A 303 -31.75 -20.88 -41.07
N ILE A 304 -31.58 -22.14 -40.65
CA ILE A 304 -32.43 -23.31 -40.94
C ILE A 304 -32.26 -24.25 -39.71
N SER A 305 -33.12 -24.24 -38.67
CA SER A 305 -34.51 -24.71 -38.52
C SER A 305 -34.67 -26.21 -38.22
N ASN A 306 -35.56 -26.55 -37.27
CA ASN A 306 -35.66 -27.86 -36.59
C ASN A 306 -36.39 -28.98 -37.37
N ALA A 307 -36.16 -30.25 -36.98
CA ALA A 307 -37.05 -31.39 -37.28
C ALA A 307 -36.91 -32.57 -36.26
N ASP A 308 -37.90 -32.66 -35.35
CA ASP A 308 -38.61 -33.83 -34.81
C ASP A 308 -38.00 -35.23 -34.47
N LEU A 309 -38.27 -35.63 -33.21
CA LEU A 309 -38.90 -36.89 -32.74
C LEU A 309 -38.28 -38.29 -32.98
N ALA A 310 -37.86 -38.92 -31.87
CA ALA A 310 -38.16 -40.33 -31.52
C ALA A 310 -38.03 -40.57 -30.01
N SER A 311 -38.61 -41.67 -29.47
CA SER A 311 -38.82 -41.88 -28.01
C SER A 311 -38.29 -43.22 -27.46
N SER A 312 -37.82 -43.24 -26.21
CA SER A 312 -37.83 -44.46 -25.38
C SER A 312 -37.94 -44.20 -23.86
N SER A 313 -38.88 -44.92 -23.25
CA SER A 313 -39.21 -45.03 -21.82
C SER A 313 -38.38 -46.12 -21.11
N MET A 314 -38.40 -46.39 -19.80
CA MET A 314 -38.83 -45.69 -18.55
C MET A 314 -38.26 -46.48 -17.35
N SER A 315 -37.96 -45.78 -16.24
CA SER A 315 -37.93 -46.24 -14.83
C SER A 315 -37.53 -45.04 -13.94
N ASP A 316 -37.44 -45.12 -12.60
CA ASP A 316 -38.40 -45.51 -11.54
C ASP A 316 -37.83 -44.98 -10.19
N MET A 317 -38.51 -44.92 -9.05
CA MET A 317 -39.91 -44.64 -8.64
C MET A 317 -39.96 -44.80 -7.10
N GLN A 318 -40.07 -43.68 -6.36
CA GLN A 318 -40.71 -43.55 -5.03
C GLN A 318 -40.59 -42.07 -4.58
N SER A 319 -41.62 -41.21 -4.66
CA SER A 319 -42.87 -41.16 -3.87
C SER A 319 -42.73 -40.61 -2.44
N CYS A 320 -43.10 -39.33 -2.20
CA CYS A 320 -43.94 -38.95 -1.04
C CYS A 320 -44.54 -37.51 -1.07
N LYS A 321 -45.84 -37.44 -1.40
CA LYS A 321 -46.91 -36.54 -0.90
C LYS A 321 -46.65 -35.05 -0.52
N GLN A 322 -47.41 -34.20 -1.24
CA GLN A 322 -48.36 -33.14 -0.76
C GLN A 322 -48.04 -31.63 -0.90
N LYS A 323 -49.14 -30.91 -1.26
CA LYS A 323 -49.43 -29.46 -1.14
C LYS A 323 -48.73 -28.47 -2.08
N GLU A 324 -49.38 -28.20 -3.21
CA GLU A 324 -49.51 -26.79 -3.65
C GLU A 324 -50.46 -26.03 -2.71
N PRO A 325 -50.16 -24.75 -2.45
CA PRO A 325 -51.22 -23.75 -2.45
C PRO A 325 -50.81 -22.47 -3.21
N ASN A 326 -51.65 -22.07 -4.17
CA ASN A 326 -51.79 -20.73 -4.76
C ASN A 326 -50.52 -19.92 -5.07
N LYS A 327 -50.19 -19.82 -6.37
CA LYS A 327 -49.37 -18.75 -6.94
C LYS A 327 -50.06 -17.38 -6.84
N CYS A 328 -50.12 -16.82 -5.63
CA CYS A 328 -50.24 -15.38 -5.47
C CYS A 328 -48.86 -14.78 -5.75
N TRP A 329 -48.71 -14.16 -6.93
CA TRP A 329 -47.59 -13.25 -7.14
C TRP A 329 -47.77 -12.10 -6.15
N ARG A 330 -47.01 -12.10 -5.05
CA ARG A 330 -46.79 -10.85 -4.32
C ARG A 330 -46.23 -9.86 -5.33
N ASN A 331 -46.87 -8.71 -5.46
CA ASN A 331 -46.27 -7.56 -6.13
C ASN A 331 -45.08 -7.12 -5.26
N THR A 332 -43.92 -7.77 -5.47
CA THR A 332 -42.63 -7.32 -4.96
C THR A 332 -42.44 -5.90 -5.46
N ASP A 333 -42.38 -4.95 -4.53
CA ASP A 333 -42.63 -3.54 -4.78
C ASP A 333 -41.79 -3.00 -5.95
N LEU A 334 -42.42 -2.81 -7.10
CA LEU A 334 -41.75 -2.44 -8.36
C LEU A 334 -41.08 -1.06 -8.28
N ASN A 335 -41.39 -0.27 -7.24
CA ASN A 335 -40.69 0.98 -6.94
C ASN A 335 -39.24 0.76 -6.49
N GLN A 336 -38.88 -0.41 -5.94
CA GLN A 336 -37.48 -0.73 -5.60
C GLN A 336 -36.57 -0.85 -6.84
N LEU A 337 -37.15 -1.11 -8.03
CA LEU A 337 -36.41 -1.27 -9.28
C LEU A 337 -36.08 0.06 -9.99
N ARG A 338 -36.39 1.23 -9.39
CA ARG A 338 -36.03 2.56 -9.94
C ARG A 338 -34.76 3.18 -9.35
N ARG A 339 -33.88 2.36 -8.76
CA ARG A 339 -32.51 2.76 -8.42
C ARG A 339 -31.61 2.58 -9.65
N VAL A 340 -31.53 3.62 -10.49
CA VAL A 340 -30.62 3.68 -11.64
C VAL A 340 -29.28 4.28 -11.18
N PRO A 341 -28.17 3.53 -11.21
CA PRO A 341 -26.86 4.09 -10.88
C PRO A 341 -26.50 5.24 -11.83
N ARG A 342 -25.89 6.31 -11.31
CA ARG A 342 -25.36 7.40 -12.15
C ARG A 342 -24.01 7.04 -12.78
N ALA A 343 -23.36 6.00 -12.26
CA ALA A 343 -22.14 5.43 -12.81
C ALA A 343 -22.38 4.77 -14.18
N PHE A 344 -21.52 5.07 -15.16
CA PHE A 344 -21.57 4.47 -16.50
C PHE A 344 -21.26 2.96 -16.49
N TRP A 345 -20.38 2.53 -15.58
CA TRP A 345 -20.06 1.11 -15.38
C TRP A 345 -20.66 0.56 -14.07
N PRO A 346 -20.87 -0.76 -13.94
CA PRO A 346 -21.19 -1.40 -12.67
C PRO A 346 -20.16 -1.08 -11.58
N HIS A 347 -20.61 -1.00 -10.32
CA HIS A 347 -19.77 -0.62 -9.17
C HIS A 347 -18.49 -1.48 -9.03
N TRP A 348 -18.53 -2.77 -9.38
CA TRP A 348 -17.35 -3.64 -9.33
C TRP A 348 -16.22 -3.18 -10.25
N VAL A 349 -16.52 -2.52 -11.38
CA VAL A 349 -15.52 -1.99 -12.31
C VAL A 349 -14.71 -0.89 -11.63
N TYR A 350 -15.37 0.07 -10.98
CA TYR A 350 -14.69 1.14 -10.24
C TYR A 350 -13.90 0.59 -9.05
N ARG A 351 -14.42 -0.43 -8.36
CA ARG A 351 -13.71 -1.11 -7.27
C ARG A 351 -12.42 -1.83 -7.71
N MET A 352 -12.27 -2.16 -9.00
CA MET A 352 -11.00 -2.68 -9.56
C MET A 352 -9.91 -1.61 -9.76
N TYR A 353 -10.22 -0.32 -9.63
CA TYR A 353 -9.27 0.79 -9.78
C TYR A 353 -9.21 1.72 -8.55
N ASP A 354 -10.08 1.53 -7.55
CA ASP A 354 -10.01 2.18 -6.24
C ASP A 354 -8.74 1.74 -5.49
N SER A 355 -7.82 2.69 -5.26
CA SER A 355 -6.51 2.41 -4.66
C SER A 355 -6.62 1.90 -3.23
N TYR A 356 -7.67 2.26 -2.48
CA TYR A 356 -7.86 1.81 -1.10
C TYR A 356 -8.42 0.38 -1.04
N CYS A 357 -9.32 0.02 -1.97
CA CYS A 357 -9.81 -1.36 -2.13
C CYS A 357 -8.70 -2.30 -2.61
N LEU A 358 -7.83 -1.82 -3.49
CA LEU A 358 -6.63 -2.55 -3.93
C LEU A 358 -5.62 -2.67 -2.78
N ALA A 359 -5.35 -1.59 -2.03
CA ALA A 359 -4.43 -1.59 -0.89
C ALA A 359 -4.87 -2.55 0.21
N GLN A 360 -6.16 -2.56 0.58
CA GLN A 360 -6.70 -3.54 1.54
C GLN A 360 -6.44 -4.96 1.05
N ARG A 361 -6.83 -5.30 -0.19
CA ARG A 361 -6.63 -6.64 -0.75
C ARG A 361 -5.15 -7.06 -0.83
N ALA A 362 -4.26 -6.14 -1.20
CA ALA A 362 -2.82 -6.39 -1.26
C ALA A 362 -2.23 -6.63 0.14
N ALA A 363 -2.67 -5.86 1.14
CA ALA A 363 -2.27 -6.02 2.53
C ALA A 363 -2.82 -7.31 3.16
N ASP A 364 -4.09 -7.66 2.92
CA ASP A 364 -4.71 -8.91 3.38
C ASP A 364 -3.92 -10.11 2.84
N MET A 365 -3.66 -10.12 1.52
CA MET A 365 -2.83 -11.13 0.89
C MET A 365 -1.42 -11.16 1.49
N TRP A 366 -0.75 -10.01 1.65
CA TRP A 366 0.60 -9.94 2.25
C TRP A 366 0.63 -10.52 3.68
N LYS A 367 -0.41 -10.25 4.47
CA LYS A 367 -0.62 -10.77 5.82
C LYS A 367 -0.79 -12.29 5.83
N GLU A 368 -1.46 -12.87 4.83
CA GLU A 368 -1.51 -14.33 4.61
C GLU A 368 -0.16 -14.95 4.19
N ILE A 369 0.75 -14.19 3.59
CA ILE A 369 2.09 -14.70 3.21
C ILE A 369 3.07 -14.64 4.39
N VAL A 370 3.06 -13.52 5.12
CA VAL A 370 4.17 -13.11 6.00
C VAL A 370 3.77 -13.06 7.48
N GLY A 371 2.48 -12.84 7.79
CA GLY A 371 1.96 -12.69 9.16
C GLY A 371 2.32 -11.36 9.83
N ALA A 372 3.61 -11.08 10.03
CA ALA A 372 4.14 -9.88 10.67
C ALA A 372 5.40 -9.37 9.94
N PRO A 373 5.74 -8.06 9.95
CA PRO A 373 5.05 -6.96 10.61
C PRO A 373 3.68 -6.67 10.00
N SER A 374 2.76 -6.13 10.81
CA SER A 374 1.43 -5.77 10.31
C SER A 374 1.47 -4.54 9.40
N THR A 375 0.93 -4.69 8.20
CA THR A 375 0.71 -3.61 7.23
C THR A 375 -0.55 -2.77 7.52
N ASP A 376 -1.30 -3.03 8.60
CA ASP A 376 -2.58 -2.36 8.90
C ASP A 376 -2.46 -0.82 8.96
N ARG A 377 -1.28 -0.28 9.32
CA ARG A 377 -0.99 1.17 9.32
C ARG A 377 -0.81 1.75 7.91
N LEU A 378 -0.34 0.94 6.96
CA LEU A 378 -0.07 1.33 5.56
C LEU A 378 -1.31 1.19 4.67
N VAL A 379 -2.31 0.37 5.02
CA VAL A 379 -3.58 0.23 4.25
C VAL A 379 -4.27 1.58 3.99
N LYS A 380 -4.13 2.53 4.90
CA LYS A 380 -4.69 3.89 4.78
C LYS A 380 -3.89 4.82 3.86
N LYS A 381 -2.73 4.38 3.37
CA LYS A 381 -1.81 5.07 2.44
C LYS A 381 -1.43 4.16 1.26
N PRO A 382 -2.31 4.02 0.25
CA PRO A 382 -2.09 3.14 -0.90
C PRO A 382 -0.78 3.43 -1.66
N ASP A 383 -0.38 4.70 -1.68
CA ASP A 383 0.91 5.23 -2.10
C ASP A 383 2.08 4.48 -1.45
N LEU A 384 2.29 4.64 -0.13
CA LEU A 384 3.38 3.99 0.61
C LEU A 384 3.27 2.47 0.62
N LEU A 385 2.04 1.91 0.70
CA LEU A 385 1.85 0.46 0.70
C LEU A 385 2.36 -0.19 -0.60
N SER A 386 2.11 0.45 -1.76
CA SER A 386 2.53 -0.08 -3.06
C SER A 386 4.06 -0.22 -3.15
N PHE A 387 4.80 0.82 -2.75
CA PHE A 387 6.25 0.77 -2.70
C PHE A 387 6.78 -0.20 -1.63
N TYR A 388 6.12 -0.29 -0.46
CA TYR A 388 6.49 -1.26 0.56
C TYR A 388 6.37 -2.71 0.05
N ILE A 389 5.22 -3.11 -0.50
CA ILE A 389 5.01 -4.47 -1.02
C ILE A 389 5.96 -4.74 -2.20
N ALA A 390 6.09 -3.81 -3.15
CA ALA A 390 7.02 -3.94 -4.27
C ALA A 390 8.49 -4.07 -3.82
N SER A 391 8.89 -3.41 -2.73
CA SER A 391 10.24 -3.54 -2.16
C SER A 391 10.52 -4.91 -1.55
N LYS A 392 9.50 -5.62 -1.01
CA LYS A 392 9.66 -6.87 -0.27
C LYS A 392 9.25 -8.14 -1.03
N ILE A 393 8.54 -8.03 -2.15
CA ILE A 393 8.02 -9.19 -2.90
C ILE A 393 9.15 -9.99 -3.60
N PRO A 394 9.17 -11.34 -3.51
CA PRO A 394 10.18 -12.20 -4.16
C PRO A 394 9.96 -12.32 -5.68
N VAL A 395 10.41 -11.30 -6.41
CA VAL A 395 10.40 -11.29 -7.88
C VAL A 395 11.78 -10.91 -8.43
N SER A 396 12.03 -11.28 -9.69
CA SER A 396 13.27 -10.93 -10.39
C SER A 396 13.51 -9.42 -10.45
N GLU A 397 14.78 -9.01 -10.38
CA GLU A 397 15.30 -7.67 -10.63
C GLU A 397 14.56 -6.88 -11.73
N SER A 398 14.35 -7.48 -12.91
CA SER A 398 13.62 -6.86 -14.02
C SER A 398 12.15 -6.57 -13.72
N THR A 399 11.52 -7.35 -12.84
CA THR A 399 10.14 -7.17 -12.35
C THR A 399 10.08 -6.21 -11.17
N ARG A 400 11.15 -6.11 -10.36
CA ARG A 400 11.31 -5.03 -9.37
C ARG A 400 11.42 -3.69 -10.11
N GLN A 401 12.22 -3.63 -11.18
CA GLN A 401 12.32 -2.44 -12.03
C GLN A 401 11.00 -2.13 -12.75
N GLU A 402 10.26 -3.14 -13.23
CA GLU A 402 8.90 -2.99 -13.78
C GLU A 402 7.96 -2.31 -12.77
N LEU A 403 7.94 -2.78 -11.51
CA LEU A 403 7.11 -2.21 -10.43
C LEU A 403 7.52 -0.77 -10.06
N LEU A 404 8.80 -0.41 -10.20
CA LEU A 404 9.30 0.95 -10.00
C LEU A 404 8.92 1.87 -11.18
N GLU A 405 8.91 1.35 -12.40
CA GLU A 405 8.60 2.10 -13.63
C GLU A 405 7.11 2.33 -13.88
N ILE A 406 6.22 1.56 -13.24
CA ILE A 406 4.77 1.80 -13.27
C ILE A 406 4.44 3.18 -12.67
N ASP A 407 3.75 4.02 -13.44
CA ASP A 407 3.02 5.18 -12.95
C ASP A 407 1.56 4.79 -12.62
N GLY A 408 0.93 5.48 -11.66
CA GLY A 408 -0.39 5.15 -11.13
C GLY A 408 -0.39 4.06 -10.05
N ILE A 409 -0.69 4.46 -8.81
CA ILE A 409 -0.76 3.58 -7.62
C ILE A 409 -1.67 2.37 -7.84
N SER A 410 -2.86 2.57 -8.44
CA SER A 410 -3.80 1.48 -8.72
C SER A 410 -3.29 0.48 -9.77
N TYR A 411 -2.37 0.86 -10.65
CA TYR A 411 -1.71 -0.07 -11.56
C TYR A 411 -0.62 -0.86 -10.84
N ARG A 412 0.18 -0.20 -9.97
CA ARG A 412 1.21 -0.85 -9.16
C ARG A 412 0.61 -1.92 -8.24
N LEU A 413 -0.38 -1.55 -7.43
CA LEU A 413 -1.10 -2.46 -6.52
C LEU A 413 -1.76 -3.64 -7.26
N ARG A 414 -2.30 -3.42 -8.46
CA ARG A 414 -2.85 -4.52 -9.28
C ARG A 414 -1.79 -5.50 -9.75
N ARG A 415 -0.62 -5.00 -10.15
CA ARG A 415 0.51 -5.82 -10.57
C ARG A 415 1.14 -6.58 -9.40
N GLU A 416 1.25 -5.93 -8.24
CA GLU A 416 1.63 -6.58 -6.98
C GLU A 416 0.67 -7.72 -6.64
N ILE A 417 -0.65 -7.48 -6.67
CA ILE A 417 -1.68 -8.52 -6.44
C ILE A 417 -1.51 -9.70 -7.41
N GLU A 418 -1.29 -9.46 -8.70
CA GLU A 418 -1.07 -10.53 -9.70
C GLU A 418 0.17 -11.38 -9.37
N LEU A 419 1.26 -10.74 -8.95
CA LEU A 419 2.51 -11.40 -8.55
C LEU A 419 2.32 -12.18 -7.23
N LEU A 420 1.60 -11.62 -6.26
CA LEU A 420 1.24 -12.29 -4.99
C LEU A 420 0.29 -13.47 -5.21
N GLN A 421 -0.56 -13.46 -6.26
CA GLN A 421 -1.42 -14.59 -6.63
C GLN A 421 -0.68 -15.72 -7.38
N SER A 422 0.43 -15.42 -8.07
CA SER A 422 1.15 -16.38 -8.92
C SER A 422 2.44 -16.92 -8.31
N PHE A 423 2.93 -16.32 -7.23
CA PHE A 423 4.13 -16.76 -6.52
C PHE A 423 3.85 -17.91 -5.51
N ASP A 424 4.63 -19.00 -5.62
CA ASP A 424 4.71 -20.09 -4.61
C ASP A 424 6.11 -20.71 -4.51
N LEU A 425 6.87 -20.77 -5.62
CA LEU A 425 8.13 -21.51 -5.71
C LEU A 425 9.31 -20.59 -6.03
N ILE A 426 10.35 -20.64 -5.18
CA ILE A 426 11.64 -20.00 -5.43
C ILE A 426 12.59 -21.00 -6.08
N ARG A 427 13.21 -20.59 -7.18
CA ARG A 427 14.11 -21.42 -8.00
C ARG A 427 15.48 -20.77 -8.15
N CYS A 428 16.53 -21.58 -8.28
CA CYS A 428 17.85 -21.07 -8.62
C CYS A 428 17.85 -20.41 -10.01
N LYS A 429 18.35 -19.16 -10.10
CA LYS A 429 18.46 -18.36 -11.34
C LYS A 429 19.12 -19.14 -12.49
N THR A 430 20.12 -19.97 -12.17
CA THR A 430 20.95 -20.72 -13.14
C THR A 430 20.33 -22.06 -13.55
N CYS A 431 19.99 -22.94 -12.58
CA CYS A 431 19.60 -24.33 -12.87
C CYS A 431 18.11 -24.64 -12.67
N GLN A 432 17.29 -23.67 -12.25
CA GLN A 432 15.84 -23.78 -12.02
C GLN A 432 15.39 -24.80 -10.95
N THR A 433 16.32 -25.46 -10.25
CA THR A 433 16.04 -26.27 -9.05
C THR A 433 15.27 -25.43 -8.01
N ILE A 434 14.20 -26.02 -7.45
CA ILE A 434 13.40 -25.40 -6.39
C ILE A 434 14.22 -25.37 -5.09
N ILE A 435 14.43 -24.17 -4.54
CA ILE A 435 15.19 -23.94 -3.31
C ILE A 435 14.22 -23.88 -2.12
N ALA A 436 13.19 -23.03 -2.21
CA ALA A 436 12.24 -22.78 -1.13
C ALA A 436 10.80 -22.63 -1.66
N ARG A 437 9.84 -22.72 -0.73
CA ARG A 437 8.42 -22.40 -0.95
C ARG A 437 8.05 -21.10 -0.25
N ARG A 438 7.03 -20.41 -0.75
CA ARG A 438 6.38 -19.26 -0.10
C ARG A 438 6.00 -19.56 1.35
N SER A 439 5.46 -20.75 1.60
CA SER A 439 5.09 -21.25 2.95
C SER A 439 6.25 -21.34 3.96
N ASN A 440 7.50 -21.20 3.50
CA ASN A 440 8.69 -21.28 4.35
C ASN A 440 9.31 -19.91 4.60
N MET A 441 8.72 -18.81 4.10
CA MET A 441 9.23 -17.45 4.34
C MET A 441 9.26 -17.15 5.84
N LEU A 442 10.33 -16.51 6.29
CA LEU A 442 10.58 -16.14 7.68
C LEU A 442 10.96 -14.66 7.71
N VAL A 443 10.52 -13.94 8.74
CA VAL A 443 10.86 -12.53 8.96
C VAL A 443 11.95 -12.42 10.00
N MET A 444 13.14 -12.07 9.55
CA MET A 444 14.31 -11.74 10.39
C MET A 444 14.59 -10.24 10.44
N SER A 445 13.71 -9.38 9.92
CA SER A 445 13.85 -7.92 9.95
C SER A 445 12.49 -7.28 10.20
N SER A 446 12.46 -6.20 10.99
CA SER A 446 11.25 -5.41 11.21
C SER A 446 10.74 -4.70 9.94
N GLU A 447 11.51 -4.71 8.84
CA GLU A 447 11.04 -4.33 7.50
C GLU A 447 10.36 -5.48 6.72
N GLY A 448 10.40 -6.72 7.22
CA GLY A 448 9.82 -7.90 6.58
C GLY A 448 10.84 -8.98 6.16
N PRO A 449 10.45 -9.90 5.25
CA PRO A 449 11.23 -11.10 4.91
C PRO A 449 12.38 -10.85 3.93
N LEU A 450 12.47 -9.65 3.33
CA LEU A 450 13.52 -9.23 2.40
C LEU A 450 14.19 -7.96 2.95
N GLY A 451 15.52 -7.97 3.06
CA GLY A 451 16.32 -6.78 3.40
C GLY A 451 17.52 -6.61 2.46
N ALA A 452 17.97 -5.37 2.28
CA ALA A 452 19.23 -5.08 1.61
C ALA A 452 20.35 -5.06 2.67
N TYR A 453 21.45 -5.78 2.41
CA TYR A 453 22.60 -5.85 3.32
C TYR A 453 23.90 -5.77 2.52
N VAL A 454 24.88 -5.02 3.01
CA VAL A 454 26.19 -4.89 2.34
C VAL A 454 27.22 -5.82 2.98
N ASN A 455 28.14 -6.37 2.20
CA ASN A 455 29.24 -7.21 2.70
C ASN A 455 30.54 -6.38 2.92
N PRO A 456 31.61 -6.95 3.52
CA PRO A 456 32.85 -6.20 3.81
C PRO A 456 33.53 -5.58 2.58
N HIS A 457 33.24 -6.09 1.38
CA HIS A 457 33.81 -5.67 0.10
C HIS A 457 32.93 -4.64 -0.63
N GLY A 458 31.84 -4.16 -0.02
CA GLY A 458 30.96 -3.13 -0.59
C GLY A 458 29.87 -3.66 -1.53
N HIS A 459 29.75 -4.98 -1.71
CA HIS A 459 28.65 -5.55 -2.51
C HIS A 459 27.37 -5.64 -1.68
N VAL A 460 26.28 -5.08 -2.20
CA VAL A 460 24.93 -5.16 -1.62
C VAL A 460 24.23 -6.42 -2.10
N HIS A 461 23.52 -7.09 -1.19
CA HIS A 461 22.73 -8.29 -1.45
C HIS A 461 21.29 -8.07 -0.96
N GLU A 462 20.30 -8.31 -1.81
CA GLU A 462 18.90 -8.44 -1.39
C GLU A 462 18.69 -9.86 -0.82
N ILE A 463 18.72 -9.98 0.50
CA ILE A 463 18.60 -11.26 1.21
C ILE A 463 17.14 -11.52 1.58
N MET A 464 16.64 -12.71 1.26
CA MET A 464 15.36 -13.22 1.76
C MET A 464 15.56 -14.39 2.72
N THR A 465 14.84 -14.37 3.85
CA THR A 465 14.97 -15.37 4.93
C THR A 465 13.87 -16.43 4.89
N PHE A 466 14.24 -17.68 5.21
CA PHE A 466 13.35 -18.84 5.20
C PHE A 466 13.63 -19.80 6.36
N TYR A 467 12.59 -20.44 6.88
CA TYR A 467 12.72 -21.59 7.79
C TYR A 467 13.35 -22.82 7.13
N LYS A 468 13.20 -23.00 5.81
CA LYS A 468 13.74 -24.17 5.09
C LYS A 468 14.00 -23.90 3.61
N ALA A 469 15.28 -24.03 3.23
CA ALA A 469 15.77 -24.17 1.86
C ALA A 469 16.23 -25.63 1.59
N ASN A 470 16.37 -25.99 0.32
CA ASN A 470 16.77 -27.31 -0.17
C ASN A 470 17.67 -27.15 -1.40
N GLY A 471 18.44 -28.19 -1.76
CA GLY A 471 19.28 -28.16 -2.96
C GLY A 471 20.51 -27.24 -2.86
N LEU A 472 20.92 -26.90 -1.63
CA LEU A 472 22.12 -26.13 -1.32
C LEU A 472 23.17 -27.05 -0.70
N ALA A 473 24.46 -26.76 -0.95
CA ALA A 473 25.59 -27.34 -0.23
C ALA A 473 26.28 -26.23 0.55
N LEU A 474 26.64 -26.50 1.81
CA LEU A 474 27.28 -25.54 2.71
C LEU A 474 28.81 -25.69 2.61
N ILE A 475 29.55 -24.60 2.47
CA ILE A 475 31.00 -24.64 2.22
C ILE A 475 31.77 -23.97 3.38
N GLY A 476 32.35 -24.80 4.24
CA GLY A 476 33.20 -24.35 5.36
C GLY A 476 32.47 -24.22 6.70
N PRO A 477 33.13 -23.65 7.72
CA PRO A 477 32.56 -23.44 9.05
C PRO A 477 31.67 -22.18 9.10
N PRO A 478 30.72 -22.10 10.04
CA PRO A 478 29.95 -20.88 10.28
C PRO A 478 30.81 -19.76 10.88
N THR A 479 30.67 -18.55 10.37
CA THR A 479 31.35 -17.34 10.84
C THR A 479 30.35 -16.29 11.31
N SER A 480 30.50 -15.80 12.54
CA SER A 480 29.75 -14.65 13.07
C SER A 480 30.33 -13.29 12.66
N GLU A 481 31.55 -13.27 12.11
CA GLU A 481 32.20 -12.07 11.58
C GLU A 481 31.33 -11.42 10.50
N TYR A 482 31.04 -10.11 10.67
CA TYR A 482 30.20 -9.31 9.78
C TYR A 482 28.79 -9.88 9.52
N SER A 483 28.25 -10.69 10.44
CA SER A 483 26.91 -11.27 10.30
C SER A 483 25.83 -10.20 10.35
N TRP A 484 24.94 -10.22 9.35
CA TRP A 484 23.78 -9.33 9.24
C TRP A 484 22.67 -9.61 10.26
N PHE A 485 22.70 -10.79 10.91
CA PHE A 485 21.73 -11.22 11.89
C PHE A 485 22.47 -11.52 13.21
N PRO A 486 22.55 -10.56 14.15
CA PRO A 486 23.34 -10.71 15.38
C PRO A 486 22.98 -11.99 16.16
N GLY A 487 23.99 -12.75 16.57
CA GLY A 487 23.83 -14.06 17.21
C GLY A 487 23.82 -15.26 16.24
N TYR A 488 23.65 -15.05 14.93
CA TYR A 488 23.79 -16.11 13.92
C TYR A 488 25.17 -16.08 13.26
N GLY A 489 25.75 -17.26 13.03
CA GLY A 489 26.89 -17.44 12.13
C GLY A 489 26.42 -17.74 10.72
N LEU A 490 26.98 -17.05 9.72
CA LEU A 490 26.71 -17.30 8.31
C LEU A 490 27.63 -18.42 7.78
N VAL A 491 27.15 -19.23 6.84
CA VAL A 491 27.97 -20.19 6.07
C VAL A 491 27.79 -19.85 4.59
N PRO A 492 28.87 -19.72 3.80
CA PRO A 492 28.80 -19.46 2.36
C PRO A 492 28.51 -20.72 1.51
#